data_AF-K0Q400-F1
#
_entry.id   AF-K0Q400-F1
#
_cell.length_a   1.000
_cell.length_b   1.000
_cell.length_c   1.000
_cell.angle_alpha   90.00
_cell.angle_beta   90.00
_cell.angle_gamma   90.00
#
_symmetry.space_group_name_H-M   'P 1'
#
loop_
_entity.id
_entity.type
_entity.pdbx_description
1 polymer ?
#
loop_
_entity_poly.entity_id
_entity_poly.type
_entity_poly.pdbx_seq_one_letter_code
_entity_poly.pdbx_strand_id
1 'polypeptide(L)' 'METTEGRQLAEEYLRLGGKRRVKIDDNQQTVRAWEEDPPAAEQFWHERVEGLEARRRREVEFFLPSINSP' A
#
# COMPACT_ATOMS: atom_id res chain seq x y z
N MET A 1 -2.81 19.31 -10.03
CA MET A 1 -1.98 18.34 -9.29
C MET A 1 -2.54 16.98 -9.65
N GLU A 2 -1.88 16.22 -10.52
CA GLU A 2 -2.32 14.88 -10.88
C GLU A 2 -2.08 13.95 -9.68
N THR A 3 -3.08 13.80 -8.83
CA THR A 3 -3.09 12.77 -7.79
C THR A 3 -3.33 11.44 -8.48
N THR A 4 -2.26 10.72 -8.80
CA THR A 4 -2.32 9.36 -9.35
C THR A 4 -3.24 8.51 -8.49
N GLU A 5 -4.17 7.75 -9.10
CA GLU A 5 -5.18 6.94 -8.39
C GLU A 5 -4.57 6.07 -7.28
N GLY A 6 -3.35 5.58 -7.48
CA GLY A 6 -2.62 4.81 -6.47
C GLY A 6 -2.36 5.56 -5.16
N ARG A 7 -2.13 6.87 -5.22
CA ARG A 7 -1.95 7.72 -4.03
C ARG A 7 -3.22 7.82 -3.21
N GLN A 8 -4.37 8.04 -3.86
CA GLN A 8 -5.66 8.15 -3.18
C GLN A 8 -6.02 6.84 -2.47
N LEU A 9 -5.76 5.70 -3.12
CA LEU A 9 -5.98 4.39 -2.52
C LEU A 9 -5.05 4.13 -1.33
N ALA A 10 -3.77 4.50 -1.42
CA ALA A 10 -2.85 4.39 -0.31
C ALA A 10 -3.26 5.28 0.87
N GLU A 11 -3.66 6.53 0.61
CA GLU A 11 -4.15 7.44 1.65
C GLU A 11 -5.41 6.91 2.34
N GLU A 12 -6.38 6.36 1.61
CA GLU A 12 -7.56 5.74 2.23
C GLU A 12 -7.22 4.47 3.01
N TYR A 13 -6.37 3.61 2.47
CA TYR A 13 -5.91 2.43 3.19
C TYR A 13 -5.23 2.80 4.52
N LEU A 14 -4.39 3.84 4.53
CA LEU A 14 -3.76 4.35 5.75
C LEU A 14 -4.78 4.99 6.70
N ARG A 15 -5.79 5.72 6.19
CA ARG A 15 -6.89 6.27 6.99
C ARG A 15 -7.73 5.20 7.69
N LEU A 16 -7.90 4.04 7.05
CA LEU A 16 -8.56 2.87 7.65
C LEU A 16 -7.71 2.19 8.72
N GLY A 17 -6.49 2.67 8.98
CA GLY A 17 -5.56 2.11 9.95
C GLY A 17 -4.65 1.02 9.36
N GLY A 18 -4.49 0.99 8.04
CA GLY A 18 -3.60 0.06 7.37
C GLY A 18 -2.16 0.20 7.86
N LYS A 19 -1.55 -0.93 8.22
CA LYS A 19 -0.20 -1.01 8.79
C LYS A 19 0.79 -1.72 7.87
N ARG A 20 0.39 -2.10 6.66
CA ARG A 20 1.31 -2.61 5.64
C ARG A 20 2.38 -1.58 5.35
N ARG A 21 3.61 -2.07 5.27
CA ARG A 21 4.76 -1.27 4.91
C ARG A 21 5.45 -1.88 3.72
N VAL A 22 5.97 -1.03 2.84
CA VAL A 22 6.74 -1.49 1.70
C VAL A 22 8.21 -1.61 2.09
N LYS A 23 8.79 -2.77 1.84
CA LYS A 23 10.24 -2.96 1.86
C LYS A 23 10.75 -2.73 0.44
N ILE A 24 11.68 -1.81 0.29
CA ILE A 24 12.36 -1.58 -0.99
C ILE A 24 13.79 -2.09 -0.81
N ASP A 25 14.06 -3.28 -1.30
CA ASP A 25 15.43 -3.80 -1.41
C ASP A 25 16.03 -3.39 -2.77
N ASP A 26 17.35 -3.60 -2.95
CA ASP A 26 18.22 -3.21 -4.08
C ASP A 26 17.52 -3.03 -5.44
N ASN A 27 16.58 -3.91 -5.81
CA ASN A 27 15.67 -3.71 -6.96
C ASN A 27 14.26 -4.33 -6.78
N GLN A 28 13.84 -4.63 -5.55
CA GLN A 28 12.58 -5.35 -5.29
C GLN A 28 11.73 -4.64 -4.24
N GLN A 29 10.51 -4.28 -4.64
CA GLN A 29 9.47 -3.82 -3.71
C GLN A 29 8.71 -5.03 -3.20
N THR A 30 8.67 -5.21 -1.89
CA THR A 30 7.88 -6.25 -1.24
C THR A 30 7.01 -5.62 -0.17
N VAL A 31 5.69 -5.70 -0.34
CA VAL A 31 4.77 -5.31 0.73
C VAL A 31 4.69 -6.43 1.75
N ARG A 32 4.90 -6.05 3.01
CA ARG A 32 4.76 -6.96 4.15
C ARG A 32 3.85 -6.32 5.18
N ALA A 33 2.88 -7.08 5.66
CA ALA A 33 2.10 -6.72 6.84
C ALA A 33 3.00 -6.97 8.06
N TRP A 34 3.51 -5.90 8.66
CA TRP A 34 4.36 -5.98 9.85
C TRP A 34 3.54 -6.02 11.14
N GLU A 35 2.32 -5.51 11.08
CA GLU A 35 1.32 -5.57 12.13
C GLU A 35 0.01 -6.04 11.49
N GLU A 36 -0.86 -6.66 12.28
CA GLU A 36 -2.20 -7.01 11.84
C GLU A 36 -2.94 -5.75 11.39
N ASP A 37 -3.40 -5.78 10.15
CA ASP A 37 -4.28 -4.76 9.62
C ASP A 37 -5.64 -4.87 10.31
N PRO A 38 -6.29 -3.73 10.62
CA PRO A 38 -7.69 -3.79 11.02
C PRO A 38 -8.53 -4.40 9.89
N PRO A 39 -9.62 -5.11 10.21
CA PRO A 39 -10.46 -5.79 9.22
C PRO A 39 -10.92 -4.87 8.08
N ALA A 40 -11.19 -3.60 8.40
CA ALA A 40 -11.58 -2.58 7.43
C ALA A 40 -10.47 -2.27 6.40
N ALA A 41 -9.21 -2.20 6.82
CA ALA A 41 -8.08 -1.94 5.93
C ALA A 41 -7.72 -3.18 5.10
N GLU A 42 -7.79 -4.38 5.69
CA GLU A 42 -7.59 -5.63 4.97
C GLU A 42 -8.64 -5.83 3.88
N GLN A 43 -9.92 -5.65 4.21
CA GLN A 43 -11.01 -5.75 3.25
C GLN A 43 -10.86 -4.72 2.14
N PHE A 44 -10.54 -3.46 2.48
CA PHE A 44 -10.28 -2.43 1.48
C PHE A 44 -9.15 -2.83 0.54
N TRP A 45 -8.05 -3.36 1.07
CA TRP A 45 -6.95 -3.81 0.22
C TRP A 45 -7.37 -4.94 -0.72
N HIS A 46 -8.09 -5.93 -0.22
CA HIS A 46 -8.52 -7.09 -1.00
C HIS A 46 -9.51 -6.68 -2.11
N GLU A 47 -10.43 -5.76 -1.83
CA GLU A 47 -11.43 -5.31 -2.81
C GLU A 47 -10.91 -4.24 -3.77
N ARG A 48 -10.07 -3.31 -3.29
CA ARG A 48 -9.64 -2.12 -4.06
C ARG A 48 -8.25 -2.20 -4.63
N VAL A 49 -7.33 -2.93 -4.00
CA VAL A 49 -5.90 -2.95 -4.37
C VAL A 49 -5.50 -4.28 -5.01
N GLU A 50 -6.01 -5.40 -4.50
CA GLU A 50 -5.75 -6.72 -5.08
C GLU A 50 -6.42 -6.90 -6.44
N GLY A 51 -7.60 -6.30 -6.66
CA GLY A 51 -8.27 -6.29 -7.97
C GLY A 51 -7.58 -5.43 -9.04
N LEU A 52 -6.56 -4.64 -8.68
CA LEU A 52 -5.87 -3.75 -9.63
C LEU A 52 -4.80 -4.47 -10.45
N GLU A 53 -4.57 -3.94 -11.64
CA GLU A 53 -3.44 -4.32 -12.49
C GLU A 53 -2.11 -4.08 -11.76
N ALA A 54 -1.13 -4.93 -12.04
CA ALA A 54 0.17 -4.93 -11.36
C ALA A 54 0.86 -3.55 -11.35
N ARG A 55 0.69 -2.75 -12.41
CA ARG A 55 1.22 -1.39 -12.50
C ARG A 55 0.59 -0.46 -11.45
N ARG A 56 -0.75 -0.45 -11.38
CA ARG A 56 -1.50 0.36 -10.40
C ARG A 56 -1.25 -0.11 -8.98
N ARG A 57 -1.17 -1.43 -8.76
CA ARG A 57 -0.84 -2.00 -7.46
C ARG A 57 0.52 -1.47 -6.98
N ARG A 58 1.55 -1.54 -7.82
CA ARG A 58 2.87 -0.97 -7.50
C ARG A 58 2.83 0.52 -7.17
N GLU A 59 1.98 1.31 -7.84
CA GLU A 59 1.79 2.71 -7.46
C GLU A 59 1.25 2.84 -6.03
N VAL A 60 0.21 2.08 -5.65
CA VAL A 60 -0.31 2.04 -4.27
C VAL A 60 0.79 1.64 -3.29
N GLU A 61 1.51 0.56 -3.58
CA GLU A 61 2.59 0.03 -2.75
C GLU A 61 3.74 1.05 -2.57
N PHE A 62 4.02 1.86 -3.59
CA PHE A 62 5.02 2.92 -3.55
C PHE A 62 4.62 4.09 -2.63
N PHE A 63 3.32 4.39 -2.53
CA PHE A 63 2.82 5.44 -1.63
C PHE A 63 2.65 4.97 -0.18
N LEU A 64 2.77 3.68 0.10
CA LEU A 64 2.80 3.17 1.46
C LEU A 64 4.07 3.61 2.19
N PRO A 65 4.02 3.77 3.53
CA PRO A 65 5.20 4.03 4.32
C PRO A 65 6.23 2.90 4.12
N SER A 66 7.42 3.28 3.69
CA SER A 66 8.53 2.35 3.55
C SER A 66 9.24 2.14 4.89
N ILE A 67 9.76 0.94 5.11
CA ILE A 67 10.50 0.56 6.34
C ILE A 67 12.00 0.81 6.27
N ASN A 68 12.52 1.28 5.13
CA ASN A 68 13.89 1.77 5.12
C ASN A 68 13.93 3.08 5.91
N SER A 69 14.27 2.93 7.19
CA SER A 69 14.76 4.02 8.03
C SER A 69 16.09 4.53 7.44
N PRO A 70 16.43 5.83 7.65
CA PRO A 70 17.58 6.52 7.04
C PRO A 70 18.94 5.85 7.26
#